data_AF-A0A8C7Y0G3-F1
#
_entry.id   AF-A0A8C7Y0G3-F1
#
_cell.length_a   1.000
_cell.length_b   1.000
_cell.length_c   1.000
_cell.angle_alpha   90.00
_cell.angle_beta   90.00
_cell.angle_gamma   90.00
#
_symmetry.space_group_name_H-M   'P 1'
#
loop_
_entity.id
_entity.type
_entity.pdbx_description
1 polymer ?
#
loop_
_entity_poly.entity_id
_entity_poly.type
_entity_poly.pdbx_seq_one_letter_code
_entity_poly.pdbx_strand_id
1 'polypeptide(L)'
;MWSEQLLGINERLRQEYMLVGTPNPACKLQLENLLHSLIDSSLVVEKQPPQVIKTQSKFSTTVRCLLGEKVMPGKPVVIKAQIVNELQAKNLGNLHSDTVAELINNQSILEKHPGNKTTCATFRNMSVRKIKRADRKGSESVTEEKFAILFSTEITYVGCDTSYQIQMISLPVVITVHGSQDSNALATILWDCAFARPDRVPFAVPDSVSWREMCQTLNCKFTSEVNTQHNLDKFNQHFLAQKIFDKPDFSGDFSEMMVSWAQFNKEVLPGRSFTFWQWFEGVTELSKKHLRPYWSEGLIFGFIGKHHLHMILAERPNGTFLLRFSDSEIGGITIAYVSPVDRKSKISSLSAKRILRSVALPTASGTSMRFYTCTLM
;
A
#
# COMPACT_ATOMS: atom_id res chain seq x y z
N MET A 1 21.52 -4.27 -18.07
CA MET A 1 22.84 -4.89 -17.78
C MET A 1 22.74 -6.40 -17.59
N TRP A 2 22.28 -6.95 -16.47
CA TRP A 2 22.24 -8.42 -16.28
C TRP A 2 21.39 -9.14 -17.33
N SER A 3 20.17 -8.66 -17.62
CA SER A 3 19.30 -9.26 -18.63
C SER A 3 19.93 -9.26 -20.03
N GLU A 4 20.61 -8.18 -20.41
CA GLU A 4 21.30 -8.07 -21.71
C GLU A 4 22.53 -8.98 -21.79
N GLN A 5 23.26 -9.15 -20.68
CA GLN A 5 24.35 -10.11 -20.61
C GLN A 5 23.84 -11.54 -20.75
N LEU A 6 22.73 -11.89 -20.08
CA LEU A 6 22.09 -13.19 -20.22
C LEU A 6 21.62 -13.44 -21.65
N LEU A 7 21.04 -12.44 -22.31
CA LEU A 7 20.65 -12.54 -23.71
C LEU A 7 21.88 -12.80 -24.60
N GLY A 8 22.97 -12.04 -24.40
CA GLY A 8 24.21 -12.24 -25.15
C GLY A 8 24.89 -13.59 -24.90
N ILE A 9 24.77 -14.16 -23.69
CA ILE A 9 25.22 -15.52 -23.40
C ILE A 9 24.36 -16.54 -24.15
N ASN A 10 23.03 -16.40 -24.10
CA ASN A 10 22.11 -17.29 -24.82
C ASN A 10 22.37 -17.25 -26.34
N GLU A 11 22.57 -16.07 -26.92
CA GLU A 11 22.93 -15.88 -28.34
C GLU A 11 24.21 -16.64 -28.71
N ARG A 12 25.29 -16.49 -27.92
CA ARG A 12 26.55 -17.21 -28.17
C ARG A 12 26.40 -18.72 -28.07
N LEU A 13 25.70 -19.22 -27.06
CA LEU A 13 25.44 -20.66 -26.90
C LEU A 13 24.63 -21.22 -28.08
N ARG A 14 23.67 -20.45 -28.60
CA ARG A 14 22.92 -20.85 -29.81
C ARG A 14 23.81 -20.88 -31.05
N GLN A 15 24.74 -19.94 -31.21
CA GLN A 15 25.71 -19.95 -32.31
C GLN A 15 26.64 -21.16 -32.21
N GLU A 16 27.20 -21.43 -31.02
CA GLU A 16 28.04 -22.60 -30.77
C GLU A 16 27.28 -23.91 -31.04
N TYR A 17 26.01 -24.00 -30.62
CA TYR A 17 25.15 -25.15 -30.88
C TYR A 17 25.00 -25.45 -32.39
N MET A 18 24.91 -24.42 -33.24
CA MET A 18 24.82 -24.60 -34.71
C MET A 18 26.10 -25.16 -35.33
N LEU A 19 27.24 -25.06 -34.65
CA LEU A 19 28.53 -25.56 -35.11
C LEU A 19 28.83 -27.00 -34.63
N VAL A 20 28.00 -27.56 -33.75
CA VAL A 20 28.18 -28.92 -33.23
C VAL A 20 27.80 -29.95 -34.31
N GLY A 21 28.73 -30.86 -34.63
CA GLY A 21 28.52 -31.87 -35.69
C GLY A 21 27.37 -32.86 -35.43
N THR A 22 27.09 -33.18 -34.16
CA THR A 22 25.92 -33.99 -33.75
C THR A 22 25.19 -33.29 -32.60
N PRO A 23 24.28 -32.35 -32.90
CA PRO A 23 23.69 -31.48 -31.90
C PRO A 23 22.57 -32.18 -31.12
N ASN A 24 22.56 -32.02 -29.78
CA ASN A 24 21.54 -32.60 -28.90
C ASN A 24 20.23 -31.78 -28.94
N PRO A 25 19.10 -32.35 -29.43
CA PRO A 25 17.83 -31.62 -29.54
C PRO A 25 17.31 -31.07 -28.20
N ALA A 26 17.58 -31.76 -27.08
CA ALA A 26 17.16 -31.31 -25.75
C ALA A 26 17.84 -29.99 -25.35
N CYS A 27 19.10 -29.79 -25.75
CA CYS A 27 19.85 -28.56 -25.48
C CYS A 27 19.26 -27.37 -26.26
N LYS A 28 18.88 -27.57 -27.52
CA LYS A 28 18.18 -26.55 -28.31
C LYS A 28 16.90 -26.09 -27.63
N LEU A 29 16.05 -27.04 -27.24
CA LEU A 29 14.78 -26.74 -26.57
C LEU A 29 15.01 -25.98 -25.26
N GLN A 30 16.02 -26.37 -24.48
CA GLN A 30 16.35 -25.67 -23.25
C GLN A 30 16.82 -24.23 -23.50
N LEU A 31 17.66 -23.99 -24.50
CA LEU A 31 18.11 -22.65 -24.89
C LEU A 31 16.94 -21.77 -25.35
N GLU A 32 16.01 -22.34 -26.12
CA GLU A 32 14.78 -21.66 -26.57
C GLU A 32 13.88 -21.30 -25.38
N ASN A 33 13.66 -22.22 -24.45
CA ASN A 33 12.87 -21.97 -23.24
C ASN A 33 13.48 -20.87 -22.35
N LEU A 34 14.81 -20.88 -22.18
CA LEU A 34 15.52 -19.83 -21.44
C LEU A 34 15.40 -18.47 -22.13
N LEU A 35 15.46 -18.44 -23.46
CA LEU A 35 15.28 -17.21 -24.23
C LEU A 35 13.85 -16.67 -24.08
N HIS A 36 12.84 -17.52 -24.25
CA HIS A 36 11.43 -17.15 -24.04
C HIS A 36 11.21 -16.57 -22.63
N SER A 37 11.68 -17.28 -21.59
CA SER A 37 11.55 -16.82 -20.20
C SER A 37 12.23 -15.46 -19.95
N LEU A 38 13.43 -15.26 -20.52
CA LEU A 38 14.16 -14.00 -20.42
C LEU A 38 13.43 -12.84 -21.11
N ILE A 39 12.85 -13.10 -22.29
CA ILE A 39 12.09 -12.10 -23.05
C ILE A 39 10.78 -11.74 -22.34
N ASP A 40 10.01 -12.74 -21.89
CA ASP A 40 8.74 -12.53 -21.19
C ASP A 40 8.96 -11.74 -19.89
N SER A 41 10.06 -12.00 -19.18
CA SER A 41 10.43 -11.32 -17.94
C SER A 41 11.15 -9.98 -18.17
N SER A 42 11.31 -9.53 -19.41
CA SER A 42 12.08 -8.32 -19.74
C SER A 42 11.30 -7.02 -19.57
N LEU A 43 9.96 -7.09 -19.52
CA LEU A 43 9.11 -5.91 -19.33
C LEU A 43 8.74 -5.76 -17.86
N VAL A 44 9.11 -4.64 -17.26
CA VAL A 44 8.83 -4.36 -15.86
C VAL A 44 8.15 -3.01 -15.68
N VAL A 45 7.29 -2.89 -14.68
CA VAL A 45 6.67 -1.61 -14.29
C VAL A 45 7.63 -0.88 -13.36
N GLU A 46 8.43 0.03 -13.93
CA GLU A 46 9.45 0.81 -13.20
C GLU A 46 8.83 1.84 -12.26
N LYS A 47 7.78 2.53 -12.71
CA LYS A 47 6.97 3.43 -11.87
C LYS A 47 5.54 2.94 -11.87
N GLN A 48 5.12 2.32 -10.77
CA GLN A 48 3.76 1.83 -10.59
C GLN A 48 2.72 2.96 -10.74
N PRO A 49 1.52 2.69 -11.27
CA PRO A 49 0.41 3.63 -11.20
C PRO A 49 0.02 3.87 -9.72
N PRO A 50 -0.69 4.97 -9.41
CA PRO A 50 -1.35 5.10 -8.12
C PRO A 50 -2.24 3.87 -7.87
N GLN A 51 -2.14 3.27 -6.68
CA GLN A 51 -2.91 2.06 -6.38
C GLN A 51 -4.38 2.36 -6.04
N VAL A 52 -4.72 3.63 -5.81
CA VAL A 52 -6.11 4.10 -5.79
C VAL A 52 -6.25 5.13 -6.91
N ILE A 53 -7.06 4.82 -7.91
CA ILE A 53 -7.25 5.66 -9.10
C ILE A 53 -8.69 6.16 -9.12
N LYS A 54 -8.87 7.47 -8.97
CA LYS A 54 -10.18 8.09 -9.16
C LYS A 54 -10.47 8.25 -10.65
N THR A 55 -11.67 7.87 -11.10
CA THR A 55 -12.12 8.10 -12.48
C THR A 55 -12.00 9.58 -12.86
N GLN A 56 -11.71 9.84 -14.14
CA GLN A 56 -11.50 11.19 -14.71
C GLN A 56 -10.27 11.94 -14.16
N SER A 57 -9.56 11.40 -13.17
CA SER A 57 -8.32 11.99 -12.66
C SER A 57 -7.13 11.56 -13.51
N LYS A 58 -6.19 12.49 -13.71
CA LYS A 58 -4.96 12.21 -14.47
C LYS A 58 -3.95 11.49 -13.60
N PHE A 59 -3.30 10.46 -14.15
CA PHE A 59 -2.19 9.77 -13.52
C PHE A 59 -1.10 9.43 -14.55
N SER A 60 0.01 8.85 -14.07
CA SER A 60 1.13 8.47 -14.92
C SER A 60 1.82 7.22 -14.37
N THR A 61 2.43 6.45 -15.25
CA THR A 61 3.17 5.22 -14.95
C THR A 61 4.26 5.05 -16.01
N THR A 62 5.32 4.32 -15.67
CA THR A 62 6.44 4.07 -16.56
C THR A 62 6.73 2.58 -16.56
N VAL A 63 6.86 2.02 -17.75
CA VAL A 63 7.35 0.66 -17.96
C VAL A 63 8.73 0.71 -18.59
N ARG A 64 9.54 -0.30 -18.31
CA ARG A 64 10.91 -0.42 -18.78
C ARG A 64 11.12 -1.78 -19.42
N CYS A 65 11.78 -1.77 -20.58
CA CYS A 65 12.28 -2.97 -21.22
C CYS A 65 13.75 -3.17 -20.83
N LEU A 66 14.04 -4.28 -20.13
CA LEU A 66 15.37 -4.63 -19.64
C LEU A 66 16.34 -5.08 -20.75
N LEU A 67 15.80 -5.37 -21.94
CA LEU A 67 16.55 -5.78 -23.13
C LEU A 67 16.55 -4.69 -24.21
N GLY A 68 16.25 -3.44 -23.83
CA GLY A 68 15.99 -2.34 -24.75
C GLY A 68 17.13 -2.01 -25.72
N GLU A 69 18.39 -2.18 -25.35
CA GLU A 69 19.52 -1.96 -26.28
C GLU A 69 19.48 -2.93 -27.46
N LYS A 70 19.01 -4.16 -27.23
CA LYS A 70 18.98 -5.28 -28.19
C LYS A 70 17.69 -5.34 -29.02
N VAL A 71 16.69 -4.54 -28.68
CA VAL A 71 15.46 -4.40 -29.49
C VAL A 71 15.83 -3.85 -30.87
N MET A 72 15.29 -4.47 -31.92
CA MET A 72 15.61 -4.18 -33.31
C MET A 72 15.38 -2.69 -33.64
N PRO A 73 16.37 -2.01 -34.24
CA PRO A 73 16.21 -0.61 -34.66
C PRO A 73 15.27 -0.48 -35.87
N GLY A 74 14.65 0.69 -36.03
CA GLY A 74 13.96 1.06 -37.26
C GLY A 74 12.42 1.07 -37.20
N LYS A 75 11.79 0.48 -36.17
CA LYS A 75 10.35 0.63 -35.92
C LYS A 75 10.08 1.07 -34.47
N PRO A 76 9.21 2.08 -34.25
CA PRO A 76 8.82 2.46 -32.90
C PRO A 76 8.02 1.32 -32.25
N VAL A 77 8.50 0.82 -31.12
CA VAL A 77 7.79 -0.19 -30.31
C VAL A 77 6.74 0.54 -29.48
N VAL A 78 5.46 0.28 -29.77
CA VAL A 78 4.34 0.87 -29.05
C VAL A 78 3.89 -0.09 -27.95
N ILE A 79 3.84 0.40 -26.72
CA ILE A 79 3.28 -0.32 -25.59
C ILE A 79 1.85 0.15 -25.38
N LYS A 80 0.92 -0.80 -25.35
CA LYS A 80 -0.50 -0.56 -25.05
C LYS A 80 -0.78 -0.91 -23.59
N ALA A 81 -1.56 -0.07 -22.94
CA ALA A 81 -2.06 -0.27 -21.59
C ALA A 81 -3.56 -0.57 -21.64
N GLN A 82 -4.02 -1.53 -20.85
CA GLN A 82 -5.43 -1.85 -20.67
C GLN A 82 -5.71 -2.20 -19.21
N ILE A 83 -6.91 -1.89 -18.73
CA ILE A 83 -7.32 -2.27 -17.37
C ILE A 83 -7.93 -3.66 -17.44
N VAL A 84 -7.42 -4.56 -16.60
CA VAL A 84 -7.91 -5.93 -16.44
C VAL A 84 -8.44 -6.13 -15.03
N ASN A 85 -9.52 -6.89 -14.89
CA ASN A 85 -10.02 -7.34 -13.59
C ASN A 85 -9.25 -8.59 -13.10
N GLU A 86 -9.59 -9.06 -11.91
CA GLU A 86 -8.97 -10.27 -11.33
C GLU A 86 -9.09 -11.51 -12.22
N LEU A 87 -10.25 -11.76 -12.83
CA LEU A 87 -10.46 -12.92 -13.69
C LEU A 87 -9.59 -12.87 -14.95
N GLN A 88 -9.48 -11.69 -15.57
CA GLN A 88 -8.63 -11.45 -16.74
C GLN A 88 -7.14 -11.52 -16.39
N ALA A 89 -6.73 -11.02 -15.22
CA ALA A 89 -5.36 -11.13 -14.75
C ALA A 89 -4.92 -12.57 -14.51
N LYS A 90 -5.85 -13.47 -14.12
CA LYS A 90 -5.60 -14.91 -14.01
C LYS A 90 -5.42 -15.60 -15.37
N ASN A 91 -6.03 -15.06 -16.43
CA ASN A 91 -6.12 -15.68 -17.75
C ASN A 91 -5.56 -14.78 -18.87
N LEU A 92 -4.33 -14.24 -18.69
CA LEU A 92 -3.70 -13.30 -19.63
C LEU A 92 -3.59 -13.85 -21.07
N GLY A 93 -3.43 -15.17 -21.24
CA GLY A 93 -3.33 -15.82 -22.55
C GLY A 93 -4.65 -15.95 -23.31
N ASN A 94 -5.80 -15.68 -22.68
CA ASN A 94 -7.13 -15.83 -23.30
C ASN A 94 -8.04 -14.67 -22.90
N LEU A 95 -7.58 -13.44 -23.15
CA LEU A 95 -8.37 -12.24 -22.94
C LEU A 95 -9.50 -12.19 -23.97
N HIS A 96 -10.70 -12.59 -23.57
CA HIS A 96 -11.92 -12.27 -24.33
C HIS A 96 -12.04 -10.75 -24.46
N SER A 97 -12.56 -10.27 -25.60
CA SER A 97 -12.61 -8.85 -26.03
C SER A 97 -13.36 -7.88 -25.09
N ASP A 98 -13.83 -8.32 -23.94
CA ASP A 98 -14.61 -7.51 -23.01
C ASP A 98 -13.73 -6.51 -22.26
N THR A 99 -13.71 -5.30 -22.79
CA THR A 99 -13.05 -4.16 -22.15
C THR A 99 -13.77 -3.81 -20.85
N VAL A 100 -13.05 -3.92 -19.73
CA VAL A 100 -13.55 -3.62 -18.38
C VAL A 100 -13.52 -2.12 -18.10
N ALA A 101 -12.56 -1.37 -18.64
CA ALA A 101 -12.49 0.08 -18.47
C ALA A 101 -12.04 0.79 -19.74
N GLU A 102 -12.57 2.00 -19.95
CA GLU A 102 -12.12 2.90 -21.01
C GLU A 102 -10.97 3.78 -20.49
N LEU A 103 -9.76 3.53 -21.01
CA LEU A 103 -8.53 4.21 -20.59
C LEU A 103 -8.08 5.21 -21.66
N ILE A 104 -7.89 6.46 -21.26
CA ILE A 104 -7.38 7.55 -22.12
C ILE A 104 -5.85 7.59 -22.06
N ASN A 105 -5.20 7.95 -23.18
CA ASN A 105 -3.74 8.02 -23.31
C ASN A 105 -3.05 6.70 -22.93
N ASN A 106 -3.63 5.59 -23.41
CA ASN A 106 -3.24 4.24 -23.06
C ASN A 106 -2.16 3.65 -23.98
N GLN A 107 -1.46 4.47 -24.76
CA GLN A 107 -0.35 4.03 -25.60
C GLN A 107 0.85 4.92 -25.35
N SER A 108 2.04 4.33 -25.35
CA SER A 108 3.30 5.05 -25.24
C SER A 108 4.36 4.34 -26.07
N ILE A 109 5.30 5.12 -26.62
CA ILE A 109 6.42 4.58 -27.41
C ILE A 109 7.56 4.25 -26.45
N LEU A 110 8.20 3.12 -26.69
CA LEU A 110 9.41 2.72 -25.98
C LEU A 110 10.59 3.56 -26.46
N GLU A 111 11.08 4.46 -25.60
CA GLU A 111 12.15 5.40 -25.91
C GLU A 111 13.46 4.98 -25.24
N LYS A 112 14.58 5.09 -25.97
CA LYS A 112 15.92 4.88 -25.43
C LYS A 112 16.43 6.19 -24.83
N HIS A 113 16.84 6.17 -23.57
CA HIS A 113 17.44 7.30 -22.87
C HIS A 113 18.97 7.10 -22.79
N PRO A 114 19.77 7.83 -23.58
CA PRO A 114 21.21 7.58 -23.68
C PRO A 114 21.97 7.86 -22.37
N GLY A 115 21.51 8.83 -21.58
CA GLY A 115 22.21 9.28 -20.37
C GLY A 115 22.25 8.25 -19.24
N ASN A 116 21.23 7.41 -19.13
CA ASN A 116 21.10 6.39 -18.07
C ASN A 116 21.05 4.96 -18.62
N LYS A 117 21.21 4.77 -19.94
CA LYS A 117 21.10 3.49 -20.65
C LYS A 117 19.81 2.74 -20.31
N THR A 118 18.69 3.45 -20.18
CA THR A 118 17.37 2.84 -19.97
C THR A 118 16.52 2.94 -21.21
N THR A 119 15.60 2.00 -21.36
CA THR A 119 14.64 1.97 -22.46
C THR A 119 13.25 1.86 -21.86
N CYS A 120 12.51 2.97 -21.86
CA CYS A 120 11.30 3.13 -21.08
C CYS A 120 10.16 3.70 -21.94
N ALA A 121 8.93 3.29 -21.66
CA ALA A 121 7.73 3.93 -22.18
C ALA A 121 7.03 4.63 -21.03
N THR A 122 6.95 5.96 -21.10
CA THR A 122 6.27 6.76 -20.07
C THR A 122 4.87 7.10 -20.52
N PHE A 123 3.88 6.64 -19.77
CA PHE A 123 2.49 7.00 -19.99
C PHE A 123 2.16 8.22 -19.15
N ARG A 124 1.91 9.36 -19.82
CA ARG A 124 1.59 10.63 -19.17
C ARG A 124 0.12 10.94 -19.35
N ASN A 125 -0.48 11.61 -18.37
CA ASN A 125 -1.88 12.06 -18.43
C ASN A 125 -2.88 10.93 -18.75
N MET A 126 -2.62 9.72 -18.26
CA MET A 126 -3.58 8.63 -18.35
C MET A 126 -4.81 8.97 -17.52
N SER A 127 -6.00 8.49 -17.91
CA SER A 127 -7.23 8.70 -17.14
C SER A 127 -8.24 7.60 -17.43
N VAL A 128 -8.90 7.11 -16.39
CA VAL A 128 -10.01 6.15 -16.51
C VAL A 128 -11.29 6.94 -16.77
N ARG A 129 -11.82 6.86 -18.00
CA ARG A 129 -13.05 7.56 -18.38
C ARG A 129 -14.29 6.87 -17.84
N LYS A 130 -14.34 5.54 -17.98
CA LYS A 130 -15.46 4.67 -17.58
C LYS A 130 -14.93 3.34 -17.07
N ILE A 131 -15.64 2.74 -16.13
CA ILE A 131 -15.34 1.42 -15.56
C ILE A 131 -16.63 0.60 -15.51
N LYS A 132 -16.60 -0.61 -16.07
CA LYS A 132 -17.63 -1.64 -15.90
C LYS A 132 -17.29 -2.43 -14.65
N ARG A 133 -18.30 -2.77 -13.87
CA ARG A 133 -18.16 -3.53 -12.62
C ARG A 133 -18.94 -4.81 -12.73
N ALA A 134 -18.41 -5.87 -12.12
CA ALA A 134 -19.14 -7.11 -12.02
C ALA A 134 -20.39 -6.95 -11.15
N ASP A 135 -21.40 -7.77 -11.39
CA ASP A 135 -22.54 -7.88 -10.49
C ASP A 135 -22.06 -8.43 -9.14
N ARG A 136 -22.23 -7.62 -8.10
CA ARG A 136 -21.77 -7.93 -6.74
C ARG A 136 -22.69 -8.97 -6.10
N LYS A 137 -22.11 -9.93 -5.39
CA LYS A 137 -22.88 -10.89 -4.58
C LYS A 137 -22.75 -10.53 -3.10
N GLY A 138 -23.87 -10.53 -2.37
CA GLY A 138 -23.86 -10.32 -0.92
C GLY A 138 -23.35 -8.93 -0.49
N SER A 139 -22.41 -8.90 0.45
CA SER A 139 -21.90 -7.69 1.12
C SER A 139 -20.60 -7.13 0.55
N GLU A 140 -20.22 -7.51 -0.68
CA GLU A 140 -18.99 -7.04 -1.32
C GLU A 140 -19.04 -5.53 -1.64
N SER A 141 -18.06 -4.78 -1.14
CA SER A 141 -17.92 -3.37 -1.46
C SER A 141 -17.26 -3.18 -2.81
N VAL A 142 -17.65 -2.12 -3.51
CA VAL A 142 -16.95 -1.67 -4.72
C VAL A 142 -15.50 -1.26 -4.49
N THR A 143 -15.11 -0.96 -3.25
CA THR A 143 -13.73 -0.62 -2.89
C THR A 143 -12.86 -1.85 -2.66
N GLU A 144 -13.44 -3.05 -2.75
CA GLU A 144 -12.74 -4.34 -2.67
C GLU A 144 -12.42 -4.90 -4.05
N GLU A 145 -13.02 -4.35 -5.12
CA GLU A 145 -12.79 -4.79 -6.50
C GLU A 145 -11.39 -4.35 -6.96
N LYS A 146 -10.53 -5.34 -7.21
CA LYS A 146 -9.13 -5.15 -7.62
C LYS A 146 -8.98 -5.29 -9.13
N PHE A 147 -8.16 -4.41 -9.69
CA PHE A 147 -7.78 -4.37 -11.08
C PHE A 147 -6.26 -4.31 -11.21
N ALA A 148 -5.73 -4.47 -12.42
CA ALA A 148 -4.39 -4.04 -12.76
C ALA A 148 -4.36 -3.36 -14.13
N ILE A 149 -3.30 -2.61 -14.38
CA ILE A 149 -2.95 -2.14 -15.72
C ILE A 149 -2.07 -3.20 -16.36
N LEU A 150 -2.58 -3.86 -17.39
CA LEU A 150 -1.84 -4.75 -18.26
C LEU A 150 -1.16 -3.94 -19.36
N PHE A 151 0.15 -4.04 -19.42
CA PHE A 151 0.99 -3.50 -20.48
C PHE A 151 1.36 -4.61 -21.44
N SER A 152 1.10 -4.40 -22.73
CA SER A 152 1.37 -5.39 -23.77
C SER A 152 2.09 -4.73 -24.95
N THR A 153 3.05 -5.44 -25.53
CA THR A 153 3.71 -5.01 -26.75
C THR A 153 4.29 -6.20 -27.51
N GLU A 154 4.60 -5.97 -28.78
CA GLU A 154 5.29 -6.92 -29.63
C GLU A 154 6.70 -6.41 -29.89
N ILE A 155 7.69 -7.25 -29.64
CA ILE A 155 9.09 -6.90 -29.84
C ILE A 155 9.81 -7.94 -30.70
N THR A 156 10.76 -7.44 -31.48
CA THR A 156 11.70 -8.25 -32.25
C THR A 156 13.11 -7.85 -31.81
N TYR A 157 13.96 -8.83 -31.58
CA TYR A 157 15.35 -8.61 -31.16
C TYR A 157 16.31 -8.79 -32.33
N VAL A 158 17.44 -8.08 -32.28
CA VAL A 158 18.51 -8.28 -33.25
C VAL A 158 19.01 -9.73 -33.17
N GLY A 159 19.03 -10.45 -34.30
CA GLY A 159 19.44 -11.85 -34.34
C GLY A 159 18.33 -12.88 -34.07
N CYS A 160 17.07 -12.43 -33.96
CA CYS A 160 15.92 -13.32 -33.90
C CYS A 160 14.85 -12.91 -34.93
N ASP A 161 14.43 -13.86 -35.77
CA ASP A 161 13.42 -13.63 -36.81
C ASP A 161 11.97 -13.73 -36.28
N THR A 162 11.81 -14.18 -35.04
CA THR A 162 10.50 -14.33 -34.39
C THR A 162 10.16 -13.07 -33.58
N SER A 163 8.92 -12.59 -33.73
CA SER A 163 8.37 -11.58 -32.83
C SER A 163 7.84 -12.22 -31.54
N TYR A 164 7.98 -11.50 -30.44
CA TYR A 164 7.55 -11.94 -29.12
C TYR A 164 6.48 -10.98 -28.60
N GLN A 165 5.33 -11.54 -28.22
CA GLN A 165 4.29 -10.81 -27.50
C GLN A 165 4.62 -10.87 -26.01
N ILE A 166 4.99 -9.72 -25.45
CA ILE A 166 5.33 -9.60 -24.03
C ILE A 166 4.25 -8.84 -23.29
N GLN A 167 3.98 -9.28 -22.07
CA GLN A 167 2.91 -8.75 -21.23
C GLN A 167 3.39 -8.63 -19.79
N MET A 168 2.99 -7.54 -19.11
CA MET A 168 3.24 -7.34 -17.70
C MET A 168 2.07 -6.62 -17.06
N ILE A 169 1.63 -7.05 -15.88
CA ILE A 169 0.60 -6.36 -15.09
C ILE A 169 1.22 -5.49 -13.99
N SER A 170 0.57 -4.37 -13.67
CA SER A 170 0.90 -3.57 -12.50
C SER A 170 0.61 -4.31 -11.20
N LEU A 171 1.06 -3.73 -10.08
CA LEU A 171 0.48 -4.05 -8.77
C LEU A 171 -1.04 -3.79 -8.78
N PRO A 172 -1.81 -4.43 -7.89
CA PRO A 172 -3.24 -4.20 -7.81
C PRO A 172 -3.56 -2.72 -7.59
N VAL A 173 -4.60 -2.29 -8.28
CA VAL A 173 -5.21 -0.96 -8.15
C VAL A 173 -6.69 -1.10 -7.85
N VAL A 174 -7.23 -0.16 -7.08
CA VAL A 174 -8.67 0.01 -6.85
C VAL A 174 -9.11 1.29 -7.54
N ILE A 175 -10.21 1.21 -8.29
CA ILE A 175 -10.73 2.35 -9.05
C ILE A 175 -11.93 2.95 -8.32
N THR A 176 -11.84 4.23 -7.92
CA THR A 176 -12.90 4.94 -7.20
C THR A 176 -13.60 5.95 -8.10
N VAL A 177 -14.85 6.30 -7.77
CA VAL A 177 -15.60 7.38 -8.47
C VAL A 177 -15.70 8.64 -7.61
N HIS A 178 -15.63 8.49 -6.29
CA HIS A 178 -15.75 9.59 -5.33
C HIS A 178 -14.71 9.45 -4.22
N GLY A 179 -14.18 10.58 -3.73
CA GLY A 179 -13.08 10.58 -2.74
C GLY A 179 -13.46 10.00 -1.38
N SER A 180 -14.76 9.93 -1.07
CA SER A 180 -15.25 9.25 0.15
C SER A 180 -14.97 7.74 0.16
N GLN A 181 -14.58 7.17 -0.97
CA GLN A 181 -14.22 5.76 -1.10
C GLN A 181 -12.72 5.51 -0.86
N ASP A 182 -11.91 6.56 -0.84
CA ASP A 182 -10.45 6.44 -0.86
C ASP A 182 -9.92 5.71 0.38
N SER A 183 -10.46 6.00 1.57
CA SER A 183 -10.06 5.31 2.81
C SER A 183 -10.27 3.80 2.70
N ASN A 184 -11.47 3.35 2.31
CA ASN A 184 -11.75 1.91 2.17
C ASN A 184 -10.94 1.26 1.03
N ALA A 185 -10.69 1.97 -0.07
CA ALA A 185 -9.86 1.49 -1.17
C ALA A 185 -8.39 1.31 -0.73
N LEU A 186 -7.87 2.24 0.07
CA LEU A 186 -6.53 2.14 0.66
C LEU A 186 -6.40 0.95 1.60
N ALA A 187 -7.46 0.59 2.34
CA ALA A 187 -7.46 -0.61 3.16
C ALA A 187 -7.28 -1.89 2.32
N THR A 188 -8.00 -2.00 1.20
CA THR A 188 -7.88 -3.12 0.26
C THR A 188 -6.46 -3.23 -0.29
N ILE A 189 -5.87 -2.10 -0.69
CA ILE A 189 -4.50 -2.05 -1.19
C ILE A 189 -3.49 -2.42 -0.10
N LEU A 190 -3.66 -1.90 1.13
CA LEU A 190 -2.76 -2.21 2.24
C LEU A 190 -2.78 -3.71 2.55
N TRP A 191 -3.97 -4.31 2.65
CA TRP A 191 -4.13 -5.74 2.91
C TRP A 191 -3.47 -6.58 1.82
N ASP A 192 -3.67 -6.20 0.56
CA ASP A 192 -3.10 -6.91 -0.57
C ASP A 192 -1.58 -6.81 -0.63
N CYS A 193 -1.02 -5.61 -0.49
CA CYS A 193 0.42 -5.39 -0.49
C CYS A 193 1.12 -6.05 0.71
N ALA A 194 0.47 -6.08 1.88
CA ALA A 194 1.07 -6.61 3.11
C ALA A 194 1.07 -8.15 3.16
N PHE A 195 0.03 -8.79 2.61
CA PHE A 195 -0.21 -10.22 2.83
C PHE A 195 -0.24 -11.05 1.53
N ALA A 196 0.24 -10.48 0.43
CA ALA A 196 0.52 -11.22 -0.79
C ALA A 196 1.59 -12.28 -0.56
N ARG A 197 1.30 -13.54 -0.89
CA ARG A 197 2.30 -14.61 -0.93
C ARG A 197 3.10 -14.57 -2.23
N PRO A 198 4.38 -15.00 -2.23
CA PRO A 198 5.11 -15.30 -3.45
C PRO A 198 4.31 -16.27 -4.33
N ASP A 199 4.36 -16.08 -5.65
CA ASP A 199 3.74 -16.95 -6.65
C ASP A 199 2.22 -17.15 -6.51
N ARG A 200 1.55 -16.25 -5.80
CA ARG A 200 0.08 -16.29 -5.69
C ARG A 200 -0.57 -16.18 -7.05
N VAL A 201 -1.75 -16.79 -7.17
CA VAL A 201 -2.71 -16.42 -8.21
C VAL A 201 -2.99 -14.91 -8.09
N PRO A 202 -3.03 -14.14 -9.20
CA PRO A 202 -3.21 -12.69 -9.17
C PRO A 202 -4.29 -12.23 -8.19
N PHE A 203 -3.90 -11.32 -7.31
CA PHE A 203 -4.72 -10.70 -6.25
C PHE A 203 -5.28 -11.62 -5.16
N ALA A 204 -4.87 -12.89 -5.10
CA ALA A 204 -5.23 -13.75 -3.98
C ALA A 204 -4.57 -13.25 -2.67
N VAL A 205 -5.37 -13.12 -1.61
CA VAL A 205 -4.92 -12.68 -0.28
C VAL A 205 -5.61 -13.54 0.77
N PRO A 206 -5.01 -13.74 1.96
CA PRO A 206 -5.67 -14.46 3.03
C PRO A 206 -6.86 -13.66 3.60
N ASP A 207 -7.92 -14.37 4.03
CA ASP A 207 -9.10 -13.77 4.68
C ASP A 207 -8.83 -13.32 6.12
N SER A 208 -7.78 -13.87 6.74
CA SER A 208 -7.30 -13.50 8.07
C SER A 208 -5.79 -13.67 8.19
N VAL A 209 -5.18 -12.87 9.06
CA VAL A 209 -3.73 -12.87 9.32
C VAL A 209 -3.45 -12.81 10.81
N SER A 210 -2.24 -13.17 11.22
CA SER A 210 -1.85 -13.03 12.62
C SER A 210 -1.80 -11.56 13.02
N TRP A 211 -2.15 -11.25 14.27
CA TRP A 211 -2.05 -9.89 14.78
C TRP A 211 -0.61 -9.38 14.76
N ARG A 212 0.39 -10.27 14.91
CA ARG A 212 1.80 -9.93 14.76
C ARG A 212 2.10 -9.32 13.39
N GLU A 213 1.68 -9.98 12.31
CA GLU A 213 1.88 -9.49 10.94
C GLU A 213 1.10 -8.19 10.68
N MET A 214 -0.14 -8.11 11.19
CA MET A 214 -0.94 -6.89 11.09
C MET A 214 -0.29 -5.72 11.83
N CYS A 215 0.22 -5.93 13.05
CA CYS A 215 0.92 -4.90 13.82
C CYS A 215 2.14 -4.34 13.09
N GLN A 216 2.95 -5.21 12.50
CA GLN A 216 4.09 -4.80 11.68
C GLN A 216 3.64 -3.95 10.50
N THR A 217 2.57 -4.38 9.81
CA THR A 217 1.97 -3.67 8.69
C THR A 217 1.47 -2.27 9.11
N LEU A 218 0.71 -2.18 10.20
CA LEU A 218 0.20 -0.92 10.74
C LEU A 218 1.34 0.01 11.16
N ASN A 219 2.39 -0.53 11.78
CA ASN A 219 3.57 0.25 12.14
C ASN A 219 4.27 0.83 10.91
N CYS A 220 4.59 0.00 9.91
CA CYS A 220 5.21 0.43 8.67
C CYS A 220 4.35 1.48 7.93
N LYS A 221 3.03 1.25 7.89
CA LYS A 221 2.08 2.20 7.30
C LYS A 221 2.12 3.54 8.00
N PHE A 222 2.00 3.53 9.33
CA PHE A 222 1.96 4.76 10.15
C PHE A 222 3.28 5.55 10.03
N THR A 223 4.42 4.90 10.21
CA THR A 223 5.73 5.58 10.17
C THR A 223 6.05 6.13 8.79
N SER A 224 5.72 5.39 7.72
CA SER A 224 5.88 5.84 6.34
C SER A 224 4.99 7.04 6.01
N GLU A 225 3.70 7.00 6.36
CA GLU A 225 2.78 8.09 6.03
C GLU A 225 2.99 9.35 6.86
N VAL A 226 3.26 9.20 8.16
CA VAL A 226 3.58 10.32 9.05
C VAL A 226 5.00 10.85 8.80
N ASN A 227 5.83 10.10 8.06
CA ASN A 227 7.23 10.42 7.78
C ASN A 227 8.04 10.62 9.06
N THR A 228 8.02 9.60 9.93
CA THR A 228 8.67 9.59 11.24
C THR A 228 9.44 8.29 11.47
N GLN A 229 10.48 8.34 12.28
CA GLN A 229 11.23 7.16 12.75
C GLN A 229 10.71 6.62 14.08
N HIS A 230 9.77 7.34 14.71
CA HIS A 230 9.17 6.91 15.98
C HIS A 230 8.09 5.86 15.72
N ASN A 231 8.44 4.59 16.00
CA ASN A 231 7.55 3.42 15.83
C ASN A 231 6.39 3.40 16.83
N LEU A 232 5.32 2.68 16.49
CA LEU A 232 4.29 2.26 17.42
C LEU A 232 4.92 1.33 18.46
N ASP A 233 4.97 1.77 19.72
CA ASP A 233 5.57 0.97 20.80
C ASP A 233 4.66 -0.19 21.23
N LYS A 234 5.14 -1.03 22.15
CA LYS A 234 4.37 -2.20 22.64
C LYS A 234 3.03 -1.79 23.27
N PHE A 235 2.95 -0.65 23.96
CA PHE A 235 1.70 -0.17 24.55
C PHE A 235 0.72 0.26 23.47
N ASN A 236 1.21 0.93 22.42
CA ASN A 236 0.40 1.31 21.28
C ASN A 236 -0.15 0.08 20.54
N GLN A 237 0.71 -0.90 20.25
CA GLN A 237 0.33 -2.15 19.59
C GLN A 237 -0.68 -2.94 20.41
N HIS A 238 -0.49 -3.02 21.73
CA HIS A 238 -1.43 -3.68 22.64
C HIS A 238 -2.80 -3.01 22.62
N PHE A 239 -2.85 -1.68 22.71
CA PHE A 239 -4.11 -0.94 22.64
C PHE A 239 -4.84 -1.15 21.31
N LEU A 240 -4.12 -1.15 20.19
CA LEU A 240 -4.70 -1.43 18.88
C LEU A 240 -5.33 -2.83 18.83
N ALA A 241 -4.70 -3.81 19.48
CA ALA A 241 -5.21 -5.18 19.60
C ALA A 241 -6.50 -5.22 20.43
N GLN A 242 -6.48 -4.59 21.62
CA GLN A 242 -7.66 -4.47 22.48
C GLN A 242 -8.84 -3.82 21.73
N LYS A 243 -8.54 -2.84 20.86
CA LYS A 243 -9.55 -2.12 20.08
C LYS A 243 -10.15 -2.97 18.95
N ILE A 244 -9.33 -3.65 18.16
CA ILE A 244 -9.81 -4.44 17.01
C ILE A 244 -10.51 -5.73 17.43
N PHE A 245 -10.07 -6.35 18.53
CA PHE A 245 -10.64 -7.59 19.05
C PHE A 245 -11.77 -7.36 20.06
N ASP A 246 -12.09 -6.11 20.39
CA ASP A 246 -13.05 -5.73 21.43
C ASP A 246 -12.76 -6.39 22.79
N LYS A 247 -11.49 -6.31 23.22
CA LYS A 247 -11.01 -6.88 24.48
C LYS A 247 -10.30 -5.82 25.33
N PRO A 248 -11.01 -4.81 25.86
CA PRO A 248 -10.40 -3.67 26.56
C PRO A 248 -9.62 -4.05 27.83
N ASP A 249 -10.01 -5.12 28.50
CA ASP A 249 -9.43 -5.55 29.78
C ASP A 249 -8.38 -6.68 29.62
N PHE A 250 -8.17 -7.17 28.39
CA PHE A 250 -7.20 -8.24 28.16
C PHE A 250 -5.77 -7.70 28.19
N SER A 251 -4.95 -8.30 29.06
CA SER A 251 -3.54 -7.97 29.28
C SER A 251 -2.57 -9.05 28.78
N GLY A 252 -3.07 -10.14 28.19
CA GLY A 252 -2.27 -11.21 27.63
C GLY A 252 -1.69 -10.89 26.24
N ASP A 253 -1.01 -11.87 25.65
CA ASP A 253 -0.42 -11.74 24.32
C ASP A 253 -1.47 -11.92 23.21
N PHE A 254 -1.55 -10.95 22.30
CA PHE A 254 -2.42 -10.98 21.13
C PHE A 254 -1.72 -11.51 19.88
N SER A 255 -0.41 -11.72 19.89
CA SER A 255 0.42 -11.91 18.69
C SER A 255 -0.08 -12.99 17.72
N GLU A 256 -0.57 -14.11 18.23
CA GLU A 256 -1.09 -15.25 17.45
C GLU A 256 -2.61 -15.20 17.20
N MET A 257 -3.31 -14.19 17.73
CA MET A 257 -4.73 -14.04 17.41
C MET A 257 -4.90 -13.66 15.95
N MET A 258 -5.89 -14.27 15.30
CA MET A 258 -6.18 -14.01 13.88
C MET A 258 -7.15 -12.83 13.76
N VAL A 259 -6.76 -11.82 12.99
CA VAL A 259 -7.63 -10.72 12.57
C VAL A 259 -8.16 -11.00 11.17
N SER A 260 -9.48 -10.95 10.98
CA SER A 260 -10.09 -11.10 9.66
C SER A 260 -10.16 -9.78 8.90
N TRP A 261 -10.27 -9.86 7.57
CA TRP A 261 -10.57 -8.70 6.73
C TRP A 261 -11.86 -7.99 7.17
N ALA A 262 -12.87 -8.77 7.61
CA ALA A 262 -14.13 -8.22 8.07
C ALA A 262 -13.95 -7.36 9.32
N GLN A 263 -13.24 -7.85 10.34
CA GLN A 263 -12.91 -7.08 11.56
C GLN A 263 -12.08 -5.82 11.25
N PHE A 264 -11.20 -5.92 10.25
CA PHE A 264 -10.33 -4.81 9.88
C PHE A 264 -11.09 -3.65 9.20
N ASN A 265 -11.95 -3.95 8.22
CA ASN A 265 -12.55 -2.92 7.36
C ASN A 265 -14.00 -3.14 6.88
N LYS A 266 -14.74 -4.12 7.43
CA LYS A 266 -16.19 -4.28 7.14
C LYS A 266 -17.06 -4.06 8.37
N GLU A 267 -16.66 -4.62 9.50
CA GLU A 267 -17.38 -4.54 10.76
C GLU A 267 -17.12 -3.18 11.42
N VAL A 268 -18.19 -2.53 11.85
CA VAL A 268 -18.08 -1.29 12.63
C VAL A 268 -17.63 -1.63 14.04
N LEU A 269 -16.80 -0.77 14.62
CA LEU A 269 -16.40 -0.92 16.02
C LEU A 269 -17.63 -0.80 16.94
N PRO A 270 -17.68 -1.54 18.07
CA PRO A 270 -18.78 -1.48 19.01
C PRO A 270 -19.10 -0.05 19.47
N GLY A 271 -20.37 0.34 19.34
CA GLY A 271 -20.84 1.69 19.68
C GLY A 271 -20.34 2.80 18.76
N ARG A 272 -19.81 2.48 17.58
CA ARG A 272 -19.31 3.42 16.56
C ARG A 272 -20.04 3.26 15.23
N SER A 273 -19.83 4.24 14.35
CA SER A 273 -20.34 4.24 12.97
C SER A 273 -19.23 4.02 11.93
N PHE A 274 -18.05 3.55 12.37
CA PHE A 274 -16.86 3.40 11.55
C PHE A 274 -16.09 2.13 11.92
N THR A 275 -15.32 1.63 10.95
CA THR A 275 -14.49 0.41 11.10
C THR A 275 -13.19 0.70 11.85
N PHE A 276 -12.46 -0.35 12.23
CA PHE A 276 -11.12 -0.20 12.81
C PHE A 276 -10.19 0.59 11.86
N TRP A 277 -10.15 0.20 10.59
CA TRP A 277 -9.31 0.84 9.57
C TRP A 277 -9.62 2.33 9.42
N GLN A 278 -10.88 2.71 9.26
CA GLN A 278 -11.27 4.12 9.09
C GLN A 278 -10.82 4.99 10.26
N TRP A 279 -10.91 4.46 11.48
CA TRP A 279 -10.39 5.16 12.65
C TRP A 279 -8.86 5.28 12.62
N PHE A 280 -8.15 4.20 12.30
CA PHE A 280 -6.69 4.19 12.26
C PHE A 280 -6.13 5.10 11.15
N GLU A 281 -6.74 5.07 9.97
CA GLU A 281 -6.39 5.94 8.84
C GLU A 281 -6.64 7.41 9.18
N GLY A 282 -7.77 7.74 9.81
CA GLY A 282 -8.01 9.11 10.28
C GLY A 282 -7.01 9.60 11.33
N VAL A 283 -6.57 8.72 12.24
CA VAL A 283 -5.48 9.02 13.19
C VAL A 283 -4.16 9.26 12.47
N THR A 284 -3.85 8.44 11.46
CA THR A 284 -2.63 8.56 10.65
C THR A 284 -2.63 9.87 9.87
N GLU A 285 -3.75 10.22 9.23
CA GLU A 285 -3.88 11.45 8.44
C GLU A 285 -3.85 12.71 9.33
N LEU A 286 -4.47 12.68 10.52
CA LEU A 286 -4.31 13.73 11.53
C LEU A 286 -2.84 13.89 11.91
N SER A 287 -2.16 12.78 12.17
CA SER A 287 -0.77 12.77 12.62
C SER A 287 0.16 13.35 11.56
N LYS A 288 0.01 12.91 10.30
CA LYS A 288 0.73 13.41 9.15
C LYS A 288 0.54 14.91 8.93
N LYS A 289 -0.70 15.39 8.99
CA LYS A 289 -1.02 16.80 8.69
C LYS A 289 -0.64 17.77 9.81
N HIS A 290 -0.78 17.36 11.06
CA HIS A 290 -0.77 18.31 12.18
C HIS A 290 0.10 17.89 13.36
N LEU A 291 0.40 16.60 13.55
CA LEU A 291 1.02 16.13 14.79
C LEU A 291 2.41 15.52 14.62
N ARG A 292 2.95 15.45 13.40
CA ARG A 292 4.23 14.81 13.10
C ARG A 292 5.39 15.23 14.03
N PRO A 293 5.65 16.53 14.30
CA PRO A 293 6.75 16.93 15.19
C PRO A 293 6.55 16.39 16.60
N TYR A 294 5.36 16.57 17.17
CA TYR A 294 5.02 16.13 18.51
C TYR A 294 5.07 14.60 18.65
N TRP A 295 4.60 13.85 17.66
CA TRP A 295 4.74 12.40 17.67
C TRP A 295 6.22 11.98 17.64
N SER A 296 7.01 12.60 16.77
CA SER A 296 8.43 12.25 16.57
C SER A 296 9.30 12.57 17.79
N GLU A 297 8.92 13.58 18.57
CA GLU A 297 9.55 13.93 19.85
C GLU A 297 9.01 13.09 21.02
N GLY A 298 8.13 12.13 20.77
CA GLY A 298 7.52 11.30 21.80
C GLY A 298 6.53 12.05 22.69
N LEU A 299 6.05 13.21 22.24
CA LEU A 299 5.23 14.10 23.05
C LEU A 299 3.77 13.64 23.16
N ILE A 300 3.32 12.80 22.24
CA ILE A 300 1.96 12.27 22.21
C ILE A 300 2.00 10.83 22.71
N PHE A 301 1.18 10.51 23.71
CA PHE A 301 1.00 9.11 24.13
C PHE A 301 0.23 8.33 23.06
N GLY A 302 -0.78 8.98 22.47
CA GLY A 302 -1.46 8.53 21.25
C GLY A 302 -2.42 7.38 21.50
N PHE A 303 -1.93 6.16 21.34
CA PHE A 303 -2.73 4.93 21.37
C PHE A 303 -2.85 4.40 22.81
N ILE A 304 -3.88 4.86 23.52
CA ILE A 304 -4.18 4.44 24.90
C ILE A 304 -5.69 4.51 25.21
N GLY A 305 -6.19 3.45 25.83
CA GLY A 305 -7.58 3.32 26.27
C GLY A 305 -7.85 4.05 27.58
N LYS A 306 -9.13 4.36 27.84
CA LYS A 306 -9.55 5.09 29.04
C LYS A 306 -9.13 4.41 30.34
N HIS A 307 -9.21 3.09 30.43
CA HIS A 307 -8.86 2.36 31.66
C HIS A 307 -7.37 2.51 32.00
N HIS A 308 -6.48 2.20 31.05
CA HIS A 308 -5.03 2.39 31.21
C HIS A 308 -4.67 3.85 31.47
N LEU A 309 -5.32 4.78 30.76
CA LEU A 309 -5.19 6.22 31.01
C LEU A 309 -5.49 6.57 32.47
N HIS A 310 -6.60 6.05 33.02
CA HIS A 310 -6.99 6.31 34.40
C HIS A 310 -5.95 5.80 35.39
N MET A 311 -5.44 4.58 35.20
CA MET A 311 -4.38 4.03 36.06
C MET A 311 -3.11 4.87 36.04
N ILE A 312 -2.68 5.30 34.85
CA ILE A 312 -1.43 6.06 34.69
C ILE A 312 -1.52 7.46 35.32
N LEU A 313 -2.70 8.11 35.27
CA LEU A 313 -2.90 9.46 35.79
C LEU A 313 -3.35 9.49 37.27
N ALA A 314 -3.84 8.37 37.83
CA ALA A 314 -4.43 8.34 39.18
C ALA A 314 -3.46 8.82 40.27
N GLU A 315 -2.19 8.47 40.14
CA GLU A 315 -1.13 8.79 41.12
C GLU A 315 -0.29 10.01 40.71
N ARG A 316 -0.70 10.75 39.67
CA ARG A 316 0.07 11.89 39.16
C ARG A 316 -0.35 13.20 39.84
N PRO A 317 0.59 14.17 39.97
CA PRO A 317 0.28 15.49 40.51
C PRO A 317 -0.81 16.21 39.72
N ASN A 318 -1.57 17.09 40.39
CA ASN A 318 -2.53 17.97 39.74
C ASN A 318 -1.86 18.79 38.63
N GLY A 319 -2.58 18.99 37.52
CA GLY A 319 -2.03 19.67 36.34
C GLY A 319 -1.22 18.75 35.42
N THR A 320 -1.00 17.48 35.80
CA THR A 320 -0.45 16.47 34.88
C THR A 320 -1.47 16.16 33.79
N PHE A 321 -1.05 16.19 32.54
CA PHE A 321 -1.87 15.79 31.39
C PHE A 321 -1.11 14.94 30.38
N LEU A 322 -1.87 14.28 29.53
CA LEU A 322 -1.35 13.58 28.35
C LEU A 322 -2.30 13.71 27.15
N LEU A 323 -1.72 13.53 25.97
CA LEU A 323 -2.41 13.57 24.69
C LEU A 323 -2.65 12.16 24.17
N ARG A 324 -3.89 11.85 23.81
CA ARG A 324 -4.27 10.57 23.20
C ARG A 324 -5.21 10.76 22.02
N PHE A 325 -5.22 9.80 21.11
CA PHE A 325 -6.19 9.77 20.03
C PHE A 325 -7.59 9.46 20.56
N SER A 326 -8.59 10.11 19.97
CA SER A 326 -9.99 9.92 20.36
C SER A 326 -10.48 8.54 19.95
N ASP A 327 -11.11 7.81 20.86
CA ASP A 327 -11.78 6.56 20.54
C ASP A 327 -13.11 6.75 19.81
N SER A 328 -13.69 7.94 19.96
CA SER A 328 -15.06 8.23 19.54
C SER A 328 -15.15 8.95 18.21
N GLU A 329 -14.05 9.51 17.75
CA GLU A 329 -14.03 10.44 16.64
C GLU A 329 -12.82 10.14 15.77
N ILE A 330 -13.10 9.93 14.48
CA ILE A 330 -12.06 9.76 13.48
C ILE A 330 -11.21 11.04 13.42
N GLY A 331 -9.89 10.89 13.48
CA GLY A 331 -8.98 12.04 13.40
C GLY A 331 -9.12 13.04 14.56
N GLY A 332 -9.62 12.61 15.72
CA GLY A 332 -9.69 13.43 16.93
C GLY A 332 -8.52 13.21 17.88
N ILE A 333 -8.13 14.24 18.64
CA ILE A 333 -7.20 14.15 19.76
C ILE A 333 -7.87 14.66 21.04
N THR A 334 -7.58 14.01 22.17
CA THR A 334 -8.13 14.32 23.49
C THR A 334 -6.99 14.62 24.46
N ILE A 335 -7.19 15.66 25.27
CA ILE A 335 -6.32 15.99 26.41
C ILE A 335 -6.96 15.37 27.65
N ALA A 336 -6.24 14.47 28.31
CA ALA A 336 -6.64 13.89 29.58
C ALA A 336 -5.75 14.47 30.68
N TYR A 337 -6.33 14.97 31.77
CA TYR A 337 -5.60 15.68 32.81
C TYR A 337 -6.14 15.40 34.22
N VAL A 338 -5.28 15.57 35.21
CA VAL A 338 -5.62 15.49 36.63
C VAL A 338 -6.04 16.87 37.13
N SER A 339 -7.30 16.99 37.57
CA SER A 339 -7.84 18.23 38.14
C SER A 339 -8.08 18.09 39.65
N PRO A 340 -7.76 19.13 40.44
CA PRO A 340 -8.17 19.19 41.85
C PRO A 340 -9.69 19.43 41.92
N VAL A 341 -10.43 18.50 42.52
CA VAL A 341 -11.84 18.72 42.92
C VAL A 341 -12.02 18.15 44.32
N ASP A 342 -12.36 19.00 45.30
CA ASP A 342 -12.80 18.64 46.66
C ASP A 342 -12.08 17.44 47.30
N ARG A 343 -10.78 17.60 47.57
CA ARG A 343 -9.88 16.66 48.26
C ARG A 343 -9.69 15.28 47.60
N LYS A 344 -10.19 15.03 46.38
CA LYS A 344 -9.89 13.83 45.59
C LYS A 344 -9.46 14.21 44.16
N SER A 345 -8.35 13.64 43.70
CA SER A 345 -7.90 13.81 42.31
C SER A 345 -8.93 13.21 41.36
N LYS A 346 -9.48 14.01 40.43
CA LYS A 346 -10.40 13.54 39.38
C LYS A 346 -9.73 13.68 38.03
N ILE A 347 -9.83 12.64 37.20
CA ILE A 347 -9.32 12.64 35.83
C ILE A 347 -10.43 13.12 34.90
N SER A 348 -10.15 14.18 34.17
CA SER A 348 -11.07 14.83 33.24
C SER A 348 -10.50 14.78 31.82
N SER A 349 -11.37 14.87 30.80
CA SER A 349 -10.96 14.82 29.40
C SER A 349 -11.63 15.89 28.55
N LEU A 350 -10.84 16.62 27.74
CA LEU A 350 -11.29 17.61 26.78
C LEU A 350 -11.00 17.12 25.36
N SER A 351 -12.04 17.01 24.52
CA SER A 351 -11.88 16.72 23.08
C SER A 351 -11.49 18.00 22.35
N ALA A 352 -10.33 17.99 21.71
CA ALA A 352 -9.83 19.15 20.98
C ALA A 352 -10.33 19.11 19.52
N LYS A 353 -11.62 19.35 19.29
CA LYS A 353 -12.20 19.42 17.93
C LYS A 353 -11.77 20.64 17.10
N ARG A 354 -11.05 21.61 17.68
CA ARG A 354 -10.88 22.94 17.06
C ARG A 354 -9.63 23.71 17.49
N ILE A 355 -8.77 23.13 18.32
CA ILE A 355 -7.64 23.84 18.94
C ILE A 355 -6.43 23.98 18.00
N LEU A 356 -6.31 23.10 16.99
CA LEU A 356 -5.18 23.12 16.05
C LEU A 356 -5.23 24.22 14.97
N ARG A 357 -6.27 25.08 14.96
CA ARG A 357 -6.28 26.30 14.11
C ARG A 357 -5.86 27.57 14.85
N SER A 358 -5.71 27.54 16.17
CA SER A 358 -5.50 28.77 16.97
C SER A 358 -4.58 28.63 18.18
N VAL A 359 -4.10 27.43 18.52
CA VAL A 359 -3.19 27.23 19.66
C VAL A 359 -2.05 26.31 19.24
N ALA A 360 -0.83 26.85 19.21
CA ALA A 360 0.38 26.04 19.19
C ALA A 360 0.39 25.20 20.47
N LEU A 361 0.57 23.87 20.35
CA LEU A 361 0.83 23.06 21.53
C LEU A 361 2.12 23.60 22.19
N PRO A 362 2.13 23.83 23.50
CA PRO A 362 3.27 24.48 24.16
C PRO A 362 4.54 23.66 23.98
N THR A 363 5.67 24.33 23.75
CA THR A 363 7.00 23.72 23.79
C THR A 363 7.29 23.32 25.23
N ALA A 364 7.25 22.02 25.52
CA ALA A 364 7.47 21.49 26.85
C ALA A 364 8.97 21.45 27.19
N SER A 365 9.37 22.09 28.29
CA SER A 365 10.67 21.91 28.92
C SER A 365 10.51 21.02 30.16
N GLY A 366 11.01 19.78 30.10
CA GLY A 366 11.01 18.90 31.28
C GLY A 366 11.20 17.43 30.94
N THR A 367 12.16 16.82 31.62
CA THR A 367 12.82 15.54 31.34
C THR A 367 12.02 14.31 31.79
N SER A 368 11.93 13.33 30.89
CA SER A 368 11.63 11.90 31.11
C SER A 368 10.17 11.50 31.42
N MET A 369 9.64 10.66 30.52
CA MET A 369 8.28 10.10 30.44
C MET A 369 7.18 11.10 30.09
N ARG A 370 6.40 10.74 29.05
CA ARG A 370 5.25 11.38 28.37
C ARG A 370 4.16 12.04 29.26
N PHE A 371 4.57 12.85 30.23
CA PHE A 371 3.72 13.55 31.18
C PHE A 371 4.08 15.03 31.12
N TYR A 372 3.06 15.85 30.92
CA TYR A 372 3.23 17.30 30.98
C TYR A 372 2.62 17.80 32.26
N THR A 373 3.40 18.49 33.07
CA THR A 373 2.88 19.31 34.17
C THR A 373 2.78 20.74 33.68
N CYS A 374 1.57 21.27 33.55
CA CYS A 374 1.39 22.71 33.41
C CYS A 374 1.18 23.29 34.81
N THR A 375 2.12 24.09 35.29
CA THR A 375 1.89 24.93 36.47
C THR A 375 0.99 26.07 36.02
N LEU A 376 -0.32 25.93 36.24
CA LEU A 376 -1.23 27.07 36.18
C LEU A 376 -0.82 28.02 37.31
N MET A 377 -0.19 29.14 36.95
CA MET A 377 -0.09 30.31 37.85
C MET A 377 -1.45 30.98 37.96
#